data_AF-A0A7W3M002-F1
#
_entry.id   AF-A0A7W3M002-F1
#
_cell.length_a   1.000
_cell.length_b   1.000
_cell.length_c   1.000
_cell.angle_alpha   90.00
_cell.angle_beta   90.00
_cell.angle_gamma   90.00
#
_symmetry.space_group_name_H-M   'P 1'
#
loop_
_entity.id
_entity.type
_entity.pdbx_description
1 polymer ?
#
loop_
_entity_poly.entity_id
_entity_poly.type
_entity_poly.pdbx_seq_one_letter_code
_entity_poly.pdbx_strand_id
1 'polypeptide(L)'
;MFAELGTKLPADFVALIERYGNFHIVVQARDDHGRRIPTEYLGVRDPRAERSVSWAQAAIYRAERFQALPPLDRGPDLWPAPGGFLGWGATTNGEWLGWLTQGPSDEWPVAMTRAGDRWLDEIAAISATEFLVNWLTGVPDFELPDLSADSPEAPIECRAHPLS
;
A
#
# COMPACT_ATOMS: atom_id res chain seq x y z
N MET A 1 8.76 14.82 14.13
CA MET A 1 8.62 13.35 14.10
C MET A 1 9.10 12.76 12.77
N PHE A 2 8.77 13.36 11.62
CA PHE A 2 9.14 12.87 10.28
C PHE A 2 10.24 13.67 9.58
N ALA A 3 11.08 14.37 10.33
CA ALA A 3 12.01 15.36 9.78
C ALA A 3 13.02 14.77 8.78
N GLU A 4 13.39 13.49 8.94
CA GLU A 4 14.31 12.79 8.04
C GLU A 4 13.76 12.61 6.62
N LEU A 5 12.43 12.66 6.43
CA LEU A 5 11.83 12.60 5.10
C LEU A 5 12.03 13.92 4.32
N GLY A 6 12.48 15.00 4.96
CA GLY A 6 12.68 16.30 4.30
C GLY A 6 11.39 16.94 3.75
N THR A 7 10.23 16.36 4.06
CA THR A 7 8.91 16.81 3.60
C THR A 7 7.90 16.66 4.73
N LYS A 8 6.82 17.45 4.67
CA LYS A 8 5.63 17.22 5.51
C LYS A 8 4.89 16.00 4.98
N LEU A 9 4.16 15.34 5.89
CA LEU A 9 3.21 14.28 5.54
C LEU A 9 1.78 14.84 5.55
N PRO A 10 0.84 14.17 4.87
CA PRO A 10 -0.59 14.49 4.99
C PRO A 10 -1.03 14.53 6.46
N ALA A 11 -1.68 15.62 6.88
CA ALA A 11 -2.02 15.84 8.29
C ALA A 11 -3.02 14.81 8.84
N ASP A 12 -3.95 14.35 8.00
CA ASP A 12 -4.94 13.33 8.33
C ASP A 12 -4.29 11.96 8.61
N PHE A 13 -3.29 11.58 7.82
CA PHE A 13 -2.51 10.37 8.02
C PHE A 13 -1.68 10.45 9.31
N VAL A 14 -1.07 11.60 9.59
CA VAL A 14 -0.36 11.81 10.85
C VAL A 14 -1.29 11.62 12.05
N ALA A 15 -2.50 12.21 12.01
CA ALA A 15 -3.49 12.04 13.07
C ALA A 15 -3.92 10.57 13.24
N LEU A 16 -4.09 9.84 12.13
CA LEU A 16 -4.40 8.40 12.14
C LEU A 16 -3.30 7.60 12.85
N ILE A 17 -2.04 7.81 12.47
CA ILE A 17 -0.88 7.13 13.06
C ILE A 17 -0.73 7.52 14.53
N GLU A 18 -0.91 8.79 14.90
CA GLU A 18 -0.90 9.21 16.30
C GLU A 18 -1.96 8.52 17.15
N ARG A 19 -3.13 8.22 16.56
CA ARG A 19 -4.24 7.58 17.27
C ARG A 19 -4.08 6.07 17.39
N TYR A 20 -3.65 5.40 16.33
CA TYR A 20 -3.70 3.93 16.22
C TYR A 20 -2.33 3.25 16.14
N GLY A 21 -1.27 3.98 15.81
CA GLY A 21 0.05 3.39 15.56
C GLY A 21 0.04 2.44 14.37
N ASN A 22 0.75 1.32 14.48
CA ASN A 22 0.69 0.23 13.50
C ASN A 22 -0.65 -0.48 13.58
N PHE A 23 -1.29 -0.72 12.44
CA PHE A 23 -2.48 -1.55 12.41
C PHE A 23 -2.63 -2.34 11.12
N HIS A 24 -3.44 -3.38 11.20
CA HIS A 24 -3.85 -4.19 10.05
C HIS A 24 -5.36 -4.08 9.89
N ILE A 25 -5.80 -3.93 8.66
CA ILE A 25 -7.19 -4.10 8.25
C ILE A 25 -7.32 -5.53 7.72
N VAL A 26 -8.29 -6.27 8.25
CA VAL A 26 -8.55 -7.65 7.84
C VAL A 26 -9.99 -7.76 7.37
N VAL A 27 -10.18 -8.13 6.10
CA VAL A 27 -11.49 -8.49 5.57
C VAL A 27 -11.71 -9.98 5.83
N GLN A 28 -12.87 -10.33 6.40
CA GLN A 28 -13.25 -11.70 6.69
C GLN A 28 -14.28 -12.17 5.67
N ALA A 29 -13.94 -13.19 4.87
CA ALA A 29 -14.93 -13.97 4.14
C ALA A 29 -15.40 -15.16 4.97
N ARG A 30 -16.36 -15.91 4.43
CA ARG A 30 -16.74 -17.21 4.95
C ARG A 30 -16.34 -18.29 3.94
N ASP A 31 -15.74 -19.38 4.42
CA ASP A 31 -15.55 -20.57 3.60
C ASP A 31 -16.88 -21.31 3.36
N ASP A 32 -16.86 -22.36 2.54
CA ASP A 32 -18.02 -23.21 2.26
C ASP A 32 -18.64 -23.87 3.51
N HIS A 33 -17.90 -23.89 4.63
CA HIS A 33 -18.34 -24.39 5.93
C HIS A 33 -18.82 -23.28 6.86
N GLY A 34 -18.96 -22.05 6.36
CA GLY A 34 -19.39 -20.87 7.11
C GLY A 34 -18.36 -20.33 8.11
N ARG A 35 -17.13 -20.85 8.12
CA ARG A 35 -16.05 -20.39 9.01
C ARG A 35 -15.50 -19.09 8.49
N ARG A 36 -15.26 -18.14 9.39
CA ARG A 36 -14.62 -16.87 9.03
C ARG A 36 -13.17 -17.14 8.68
N ILE A 37 -12.82 -16.86 7.43
CA ILE A 37 -11.45 -16.90 6.94
C ILE A 37 -11.03 -15.47 6.62
N PRO A 38 -9.83 -15.07 7.03
CA PRO A 38 -9.31 -13.78 6.61
C PRO A 38 -8.87 -13.88 5.14
N THR A 39 -9.37 -12.98 4.30
CA THR A 39 -9.17 -13.04 2.84
C THR A 39 -8.34 -11.89 2.31
N GLU A 40 -8.40 -10.73 2.97
CA GLU A 40 -7.58 -9.59 2.60
C GLU A 40 -6.98 -8.97 3.84
N TYR A 41 -5.71 -8.62 3.71
CA TYR A 41 -4.95 -7.95 4.75
C TYR A 41 -4.27 -6.74 4.15
N LEU A 42 -4.54 -5.57 4.73
CA LEU A 42 -3.80 -4.33 4.46
C LEU A 42 -3.10 -3.91 5.75
N GLY A 43 -1.77 -3.84 5.71
CA GLY A 43 -0.97 -3.29 6.80
C GLY A 43 -0.67 -1.82 6.60
N VAL A 44 -0.97 -1.00 7.60
CA VAL A 44 -0.54 0.39 7.68
C VAL A 44 0.61 0.49 8.67
N ARG A 45 1.73 1.05 8.21
CA ARG A 45 2.95 1.16 9.01
C ARG A 45 3.03 2.51 9.71
N ASP A 46 3.14 2.45 11.03
CA ASP A 46 3.68 3.50 11.86
C ASP A 46 5.22 3.49 11.80
N PRO A 47 5.81 4.48 11.15
CA PRO A 47 7.26 4.60 11.01
C PRO A 47 8.01 4.76 12.34
N ARG A 48 7.31 5.09 13.44
CA ARG A 48 7.91 5.22 14.78
C ARG A 48 8.12 3.88 15.46
N ALA A 49 7.40 2.86 15.02
CA ALA A 49 7.48 1.54 15.61
C ALA A 49 8.70 0.75 15.11
N GLU A 50 9.31 1.17 14.01
CA GLU A 50 10.52 0.56 13.48
C GLU A 50 11.73 0.92 14.33
N ARG A 51 12.44 -0.09 14.82
CA ARG A 51 13.54 0.09 15.78
C ARG A 51 14.92 -0.05 15.16
N SER A 52 15.00 -0.65 13.97
CA SER A 52 16.28 -1.00 13.35
C SER A 52 16.71 -0.01 12.26
N VAL A 53 15.74 0.56 11.53
CA VAL A 53 15.97 1.56 10.48
C VAL A 53 14.86 2.60 10.53
N SER A 54 15.17 3.86 10.25
CA SER A 54 14.14 4.86 10.12
C SER A 54 13.31 4.64 8.85
N TRP A 55 12.13 5.25 8.77
CA TRP A 55 11.30 5.19 7.56
C TRP A 55 12.01 5.77 6.33
N ALA A 56 12.74 6.87 6.52
CA ALA A 56 13.55 7.47 5.47
C ALA A 56 14.64 6.50 4.98
N GLN A 57 15.36 5.85 5.90
CA GLN A 57 16.37 4.84 5.55
C GLN A 57 15.75 3.65 4.81
N ALA A 58 14.60 3.16 5.28
CA ALA A 58 13.89 2.07 4.62
C ALA A 58 13.42 2.46 3.21
N ALA A 59 12.97 3.69 3.01
CA ALA A 59 12.56 4.20 1.70
C ALA A 59 13.75 4.39 0.75
N ILE A 60 14.87 4.96 1.22
CA ILE A 60 16.11 5.09 0.43
C ILE A 60 16.64 3.72 0.01
N TYR A 61 16.73 2.77 0.94
CA TYR A 61 17.17 1.42 0.65
C TYR A 61 16.34 0.75 -0.46
N ARG A 62 15.03 0.99 -0.45
CA ARG A 62 14.12 0.51 -1.49
C ARG A 62 14.33 1.22 -2.82
N ALA A 63 14.52 2.53 -2.81
CA ALA A 63 14.84 3.31 -4.01
C ALA A 63 16.11 2.77 -4.70
N GLU A 64 17.16 2.49 -3.93
CA GLU A 64 18.41 1.92 -4.45
C GLU A 64 18.19 0.52 -5.06
N ARG A 65 17.43 -0.34 -4.37
CA ARG A 65 17.06 -1.67 -4.87
C ARG A 65 16.23 -1.59 -6.15
N PHE A 66 15.29 -0.66 -6.23
CA PHE A 66 14.42 -0.46 -7.37
C PHE A 66 15.18 0.06 -8.59
N GLN A 67 16.13 0.99 -8.39
CA GLN A 67 16.98 1.49 -9.48
C GLN A 67 17.88 0.42 -10.10
N ALA A 68 18.18 -0.65 -9.35
CA ALA A 68 18.94 -1.80 -9.85
C ALA A 68 18.12 -2.75 -10.73
N LEU A 69 16.79 -2.57 -10.83
CA LEU A 69 15.92 -3.38 -11.69
C LEU A 69 16.09 -3.02 -13.18
N PRO A 70 15.85 -3.99 -14.09
CA PRO A 70 15.82 -3.75 -15.53
C PRO A 70 14.84 -2.61 -15.89
N PRO A 71 15.16 -1.75 -16.88
CA PRO A 71 14.31 -0.61 -17.25
C PRO A 71 12.89 -0.96 -17.67
N LEU A 72 12.66 -2.18 -18.21
CA LEU A 72 11.35 -2.64 -18.66
C LEU A 72 10.35 -2.81 -17.51
N ASP A 73 10.83 -2.92 -16.27
CA ASP A 73 10.03 -3.14 -15.07
C ASP A 73 9.94 -1.88 -14.17
N ARG A 74 10.44 -0.73 -14.63
CA ARG A 74 10.41 0.52 -13.84
C ARG A 74 9.09 1.26 -14.03
N GLY A 75 8.30 1.41 -12.97
CA GLY A 75 7.34 2.52 -12.87
C GLY A 75 7.93 3.76 -12.20
N PRO A 76 7.14 4.60 -11.50
CA PRO A 76 7.57 5.89 -10.98
C PRO A 76 8.84 5.79 -10.13
N ASP A 77 9.60 6.87 -10.17
CA ASP A 77 10.73 7.03 -9.26
C ASP A 77 10.26 6.87 -7.81
N LEU A 78 11.10 6.32 -6.95
CA LEU A 78 10.84 6.22 -5.53
C LEU A 78 11.36 7.46 -4.81
N TRP A 79 10.72 7.84 -3.70
CA TRP A 79 11.28 8.82 -2.77
C TRP A 79 12.70 8.38 -2.36
N PRO A 80 13.72 9.26 -2.36
CA PRO A 80 13.64 10.72 -2.27
C PRO A 80 13.62 11.50 -3.59
N ALA A 81 13.44 10.85 -4.75
CA ALA A 81 13.28 11.59 -6.00
C ALA A 81 12.07 12.55 -5.93
N PRO A 82 12.13 13.75 -6.53
CA PRO A 82 10.99 14.67 -6.56
C PRO A 82 9.75 14.03 -7.21
N GLY A 83 8.61 14.09 -6.52
CA GLY A 83 7.39 13.39 -6.97
C GLY A 83 7.42 11.87 -6.80
N GLY A 84 8.48 11.34 -6.21
CA GLY A 84 8.67 9.91 -6.07
C GLY A 84 7.69 9.25 -5.11
N PHE A 85 7.53 7.94 -5.26
CA PHE A 85 6.64 7.16 -4.42
C PHE A 85 7.20 6.97 -3.01
N LEU A 86 6.38 7.30 -2.00
CA LEU A 86 6.67 7.08 -0.59
C LEU A 86 5.63 6.10 -0.01
N GLY A 87 6.07 4.88 0.27
CA GLY A 87 5.19 3.81 0.76
C GLY A 87 4.81 3.95 2.23
N TRP A 88 3.52 3.81 2.55
CA TRP A 88 2.94 3.82 3.90
C TRP A 88 2.23 2.51 4.27
N GLY A 89 1.92 1.65 3.28
CA GLY A 89 1.22 0.40 3.50
C GLY A 89 1.60 -0.71 2.54
N ALA A 90 1.12 -1.92 2.81
CA ALA A 90 1.22 -3.05 1.90
C ALA A 90 0.06 -4.02 2.12
N THR A 91 -0.34 -4.73 1.08
CA THR A 91 -1.27 -5.87 1.17
C THR A 91 -0.51 -7.18 1.41
N THR A 92 -1.21 -8.26 1.75
CA THR A 92 -0.62 -9.61 1.77
C THR A 92 -0.24 -10.16 0.41
N ASN A 93 -0.81 -9.64 -0.68
CA ASN A 93 -0.46 -10.09 -2.03
C ASN A 93 0.81 -9.41 -2.56
N GLY A 94 1.42 -8.53 -1.76
CA GLY A 94 2.65 -7.85 -2.08
C GLY A 94 2.46 -6.53 -2.83
N GLU A 95 1.23 -6.03 -2.93
CA GLU A 95 1.02 -4.66 -3.39
C GLU A 95 1.46 -3.66 -2.34
N TRP A 96 2.08 -2.57 -2.77
CA TRP A 96 2.54 -1.50 -1.91
C TRP A 96 1.63 -0.30 -2.12
N LEU A 97 1.29 0.35 -1.02
CA LEU A 97 0.49 1.57 -1.03
C LEU A 97 1.35 2.73 -0.57
N GLY A 98 1.25 3.85 -1.29
CA GLY A 98 2.10 5.01 -1.06
C GLY A 98 1.51 6.28 -1.64
N TRP A 99 2.23 7.38 -1.45
CA TRP A 99 1.93 8.66 -2.09
C TRP A 99 2.92 8.95 -3.20
N LEU A 100 2.50 9.69 -4.23
CA LEU A 100 3.42 10.40 -5.10
C LEU A 100 3.70 11.78 -4.51
N THR A 101 4.94 12.03 -4.07
CA THR A 101 5.28 13.20 -3.25
C THR A 101 5.50 14.48 -4.06
N GLN A 102 4.51 14.88 -4.88
CA GLN A 102 4.56 16.07 -5.71
C GLN A 102 3.57 17.13 -5.21
N GLY A 103 4.04 18.36 -5.02
CA GLY A 103 3.19 19.46 -4.57
C GLY A 103 2.89 19.43 -3.07
N PRO A 104 1.79 20.07 -2.62
CA PRO A 104 1.39 20.12 -1.22
C PRO A 104 1.13 18.73 -0.64
N SER A 105 1.62 18.46 0.58
CA SER A 105 1.53 17.12 1.18
C SER A 105 0.12 16.63 1.40
N ASP A 106 -0.81 17.52 1.73
CA ASP A 106 -2.22 17.16 1.95
C ASP A 106 -2.97 16.84 0.64
N GLU A 107 -2.35 17.08 -0.51
CA GLU A 107 -2.92 16.83 -1.85
C GLU A 107 -2.22 15.68 -2.57
N TRP A 108 -1.26 14.99 -1.93
CA TRP A 108 -0.56 13.90 -2.58
C TRP A 108 -1.52 12.74 -2.89
N PRO A 109 -1.58 12.28 -4.15
CA PRO A 109 -2.46 11.19 -4.52
C PRO A 109 -1.90 9.87 -4.00
N VAL A 110 -2.80 8.91 -3.79
CA VAL A 110 -2.44 7.53 -3.48
C VAL A 110 -2.11 6.79 -4.77
N ALA A 111 -0.98 6.10 -4.75
CA ALA A 111 -0.59 5.16 -5.78
C ALA A 111 -0.41 3.77 -5.17
N MET A 112 -0.55 2.75 -6.01
CA MET A 112 -0.42 1.36 -5.60
C MET A 112 0.37 0.57 -6.64
N THR A 113 1.23 -0.35 -6.18
CA THR A 113 1.85 -1.33 -7.06
C THR A 113 0.90 -2.51 -7.28
N ARG A 114 1.04 -3.21 -8.40
CA ARG A 114 0.48 -4.51 -8.65
C ARG A 114 1.41 -5.61 -8.13
N ALA A 115 0.87 -6.78 -7.80
CA ALA A 115 1.66 -7.95 -7.43
C ALA A 115 2.79 -8.22 -8.44
N GLY A 116 4.02 -8.39 -7.92
CA GLY A 116 5.24 -8.56 -8.72
C GLY A 116 5.95 -7.26 -9.11
N ASP A 117 5.85 -6.22 -8.28
CA ASP A 117 6.55 -4.92 -8.41
C ASP A 117 6.22 -4.10 -9.66
N ARG A 118 5.21 -4.50 -10.44
CA ARG A 118 4.67 -3.71 -11.55
C ARG A 118 3.80 -2.59 -11.00
N TRP A 119 3.71 -1.46 -11.66
CA TRP A 119 2.89 -0.35 -11.20
C TRP A 119 1.48 -0.42 -11.77
N LEU A 120 0.49 0.02 -10.98
CA LEU A 120 -0.83 0.28 -11.53
C LEU A 120 -0.78 1.63 -12.24
N ASP A 121 -1.31 1.69 -13.46
CA ASP A 121 -1.42 2.94 -14.22
C ASP A 121 -2.44 3.90 -13.60
N GLU A 122 -3.27 3.41 -12.68
CA GLU A 122 -4.30 4.18 -11.98
C GLU A 122 -3.78 4.80 -10.68
N ILE A 123 -3.80 6.12 -10.64
CA ILE A 123 -3.46 6.95 -9.48
C ILE A 123 -4.76 7.49 -8.91
N ALA A 124 -5.01 7.23 -7.63
CA ALA A 124 -6.20 7.69 -6.95
C ALA A 124 -5.96 9.10 -6.38
N ALA A 125 -6.66 10.10 -6.91
CA ALA A 125 -6.60 11.49 -6.45
C ALA A 125 -7.41 11.72 -5.16
N ILE A 126 -7.20 10.86 -4.17
CA ILE A 126 -7.83 10.87 -2.84
C ILE A 126 -6.75 10.77 -1.76
N SER A 127 -7.09 11.11 -0.53
CA SER A 127 -6.15 10.98 0.60
C SER A 127 -5.93 9.51 0.99
N ALA A 128 -4.85 9.23 1.73
CA ALA A 128 -4.62 7.89 2.27
C ALA A 128 -5.73 7.48 3.26
N THR A 129 -6.29 8.41 4.03
CA THR A 129 -7.37 8.08 4.97
C THR A 129 -8.68 7.79 4.22
N GLU A 130 -8.97 8.54 3.17
CA GLU A 130 -10.12 8.29 2.28
C GLU A 130 -9.99 6.94 1.57
N PHE A 131 -8.80 6.61 1.04
CA PHE A 131 -8.51 5.29 0.49
C PHE A 131 -8.80 4.17 1.49
N LEU A 132 -8.35 4.31 2.75
CA LEU A 132 -8.60 3.32 3.79
C LEU A 132 -10.09 3.20 4.16
N VAL A 133 -10.85 4.30 4.13
CA VAL A 133 -12.30 4.27 4.33
C VAL A 133 -13.00 3.53 3.20
N ASN A 134 -12.62 3.80 1.95
CA ASN A 134 -13.16 3.10 0.78
C ASN A 134 -12.86 1.60 0.85
N TRP A 135 -11.62 1.25 1.23
CA TRP A 135 -11.23 -0.14 1.49
C TRP A 135 -12.10 -0.81 2.57
N LEU A 136 -12.34 -0.13 3.69
CA LEU A 136 -13.13 -0.67 4.81
C LEU A 136 -14.63 -0.82 4.50
N THR A 137 -15.15 0.02 3.60
CA THR A 137 -16.58 0.07 3.29
C THR A 137 -16.96 -0.75 2.07
N GLY A 138 -15.97 -1.24 1.31
CA GLY A 138 -16.20 -2.00 0.08
C GLY A 138 -16.88 -1.17 -1.01
N VAL A 139 -16.74 0.16 -0.96
CA VAL A 139 -17.22 1.08 -2.00
C VAL A 139 -15.99 1.47 -2.83
N PRO A 140 -15.80 0.88 -4.02
CA PRO A 140 -14.73 1.28 -4.90
C PRO A 140 -15.17 2.53 -5.68
N ASP A 141 -14.56 3.68 -5.36
CA ASP A 141 -14.36 4.74 -6.37
C ASP A 141 -13.05 4.49 -7.18
N PHE A 142 -12.41 3.34 -6.97
CA PHE A 142 -11.18 2.87 -7.61
C PHE A 142 -11.44 1.45 -8.15
N GLU A 143 -11.11 1.17 -9.42
CA GLU A 143 -11.04 -0.23 -9.87
C GLU A 143 -9.83 -0.88 -9.19
N LEU A 144 -10.06 -1.39 -7.97
CA LEU A 144 -9.13 -2.35 -7.39
C LEU A 144 -9.06 -3.51 -8.38
N PRO A 145 -7.87 -4.02 -8.73
CA PRO A 145 -7.79 -5.29 -9.45
C PRO A 145 -8.71 -6.28 -8.74
N ASP A 146 -9.54 -7.00 -9.49
CA ASP A 146 -10.50 -7.92 -8.89
C ASP A 146 -9.73 -8.93 -8.01
N LEU A 147 -9.81 -8.75 -6.70
CA LEU A 147 -9.14 -9.60 -5.71
C LEU A 147 -10.05 -10.75 -5.25
N SER A 148 -11.25 -10.90 -5.83
CA SER A 148 -12.12 -12.02 -5.52
C SER A 148 -11.43 -13.34 -5.81
N ALA A 149 -11.77 -14.39 -5.07
CA ALA A 149 -11.16 -15.72 -5.23
C ALA A 149 -11.33 -16.32 -6.64
N ASP A 150 -12.34 -15.86 -7.37
CA ASP A 150 -12.65 -16.27 -8.74
C ASP A 150 -11.89 -15.47 -9.80
N SER A 151 -11.20 -14.40 -9.40
CA SER A 151 -10.37 -13.61 -10.30
C SER A 151 -9.14 -14.40 -10.75
N PRO A 152 -8.74 -14.32 -12.03
CA PRO A 152 -7.43 -14.81 -12.45
C PRO A 152 -6.28 -14.08 -11.73
N GLU A 153 -6.57 -12.94 -11.08
CA GLU A 153 -5.65 -12.11 -10.30
C GLU A 153 -5.77 -12.34 -8.80
N ALA A 154 -6.64 -13.29 -8.38
CA ALA A 154 -6.83 -13.66 -6.99
C ALA A 154 -5.49 -13.98 -6.29
N PRO A 155 -5.36 -13.65 -4.99
CA PRO A 155 -4.26 -14.12 -4.15
C PRO A 155 -4.00 -15.60 -4.40
N ILE A 156 -2.73 -16.02 -4.47
CA ILE A 156 -2.37 -17.44 -4.63
C ILE A 156 -3.05 -18.30 -3.55
N GLU A 157 -3.27 -17.74 -2.36
CA GLU A 157 -3.96 -18.36 -1.23
C GLU A 157 -5.46 -18.56 -1.45
N CYS A 158 -6.08 -17.77 -2.33
CA CYS A 158 -7.49 -17.87 -2.71
C CYS A 158 -7.72 -18.73 -3.96
N ARG A 159 -6.66 -19.02 -4.73
CA ARG A 159 -6.73 -20.00 -5.82
C ARG A 159 -6.90 -21.38 -5.20
N ALA A 160 -8.13 -21.88 -5.18
CA ALA A 160 -8.42 -23.24 -4.76
C ALA A 160 -7.46 -24.20 -5.46
N HIS A 161 -6.54 -24.81 -4.70
CA HIS A 161 -5.77 -25.93 -5.21
C HIS A 161 -6.77 -27.01 -5.59
N PRO A 162 -6.82 -27.49 -6.84
CA PRO A 162 -7.55 -28.71 -7.14
C PRO A 162 -6.88 -29.81 -6.32
N LEU A 163 -7.60 -30.32 -5.32
CA LEU A 163 -7.21 -31.52 -4.59
C LEU A 163 -7.05 -32.64 -5.63
N SER A 164 -5.80 -32.97 -5.94
CA SER A 164 -5.45 -34.22 -6.63
C SER A 164 -5.49 -35.38 -5.63
#